data_AF-A0A656JY51-F1
#
_entry.id   AF-A0A656JY51-F1
#
_cell.length_a   1.000
_cell.length_b   1.000
_cell.length_c   1.000
_cell.angle_alpha   90.00
_cell.angle_beta   90.00
_cell.angle_gamma   90.00
#
_symmetry.space_group_name_H-M   'P 1'
#
loop_
_entity.id
_entity.type
_entity.pdbx_description
1 polymer ?
#
loop_
_entity_poly.entity_id
_entity_poly.type
_entity_poly.pdbx_seq_one_letter_code
_entity_poly.pdbx_strand_id
1 'polypeptide(L)' 'RHSARLMQHFGISTPLAACHEHNERDEGSRFITRLLAGDDIALISDAGTPLISDPGYHLVRQARAAGVPVVPVPGACAL' A
#
# COMPACT_ATOMS: atom_id res chain seq x y z
N ARG A 1 -8.09 -9.62 5.40
CA ARG A 1 -8.77 -10.92 5.09
C ARG A 1 -9.31 -10.95 3.66
N HIS A 2 -9.80 -9.84 3.12
CA HIS A 2 -10.27 -9.77 1.72
C HIS A 2 -9.13 -9.94 0.70
N SER A 3 -8.01 -9.25 0.88
CA SER A 3 -6.87 -9.31 -0.05
C SER A 3 -6.28 -10.72 -0.21
N ALA A 4 -6.25 -11.53 0.85
CA ALA A 4 -5.70 -12.89 0.79
C ALA A 4 -6.46 -13.79 -0.21
N ARG A 5 -7.78 -13.64 -0.32
CA ARG A 5 -8.59 -14.37 -1.30
C ARG A 5 -8.26 -13.92 -2.73
N LEU A 6 -8.08 -12.61 -2.94
CA LEU A 6 -7.66 -12.06 -4.23
C LEU A 6 -6.29 -12.59 -4.66
N MET A 7 -5.31 -12.58 -3.73
CA MET A 7 -3.97 -13.10 -3.99
C MET A 7 -4.02 -14.59 -4.34
N GLN A 8 -4.78 -15.39 -3.59
CA GLN A 8 -4.95 -16.82 -3.87
C GLN A 8 -5.60 -17.06 -5.25
N HIS A 9 -6.61 -16.29 -5.62
CA HIS A 9 -7.27 -16.41 -6.92
C HIS A 9 -6.30 -16.23 -8.09
N PHE A 10 -5.34 -15.31 -7.95
CA PHE A 10 -4.31 -15.05 -8.96
C PHE A 10 -2.99 -15.81 -8.75
N GLY A 11 -2.90 -16.69 -7.74
CA GLY A 11 -1.67 -17.43 -7.43
C GLY A 11 -0.50 -16.56 -6.95
N ILE A 12 -0.78 -15.38 -6.39
CA ILE A 12 0.23 -14.43 -5.89
C ILE A 12 0.62 -14.83 -4.47
N SER A 13 1.92 -15.04 -4.24
CA SER A 13 2.48 -15.47 -2.94
C SER A 13 3.17 -14.34 -2.16
N THR A 14 3.11 -13.11 -2.65
CA THR A 14 3.76 -11.94 -2.03
C THR A 14 3.29 -11.75 -0.58
N PRO A 15 4.22 -11.56 0.39
CA PRO A 15 3.85 -11.31 1.78
C PRO A 15 2.98 -10.07 1.94
N LEU A 16 1.90 -10.20 2.72
CA LEU A 16 0.99 -9.10 3.02
C LEU A 16 1.30 -8.52 4.39
N ALA A 17 1.31 -7.19 4.47
CA ALA A 17 1.39 -6.44 5.72
C ALA A 17 0.18 -5.50 5.80
N ALA A 18 -0.44 -5.39 6.98
CA ALA A 18 -1.61 -4.55 7.15
C ALA A 18 -1.20 -3.08 7.35
N CYS A 19 -1.82 -2.18 6.58
CA CYS A 19 -1.70 -0.74 6.77
C CYS A 19 -2.98 -0.26 7.48
N HIS A 20 -2.89 0.06 8.77
CA HIS A 20 -4.01 0.55 9.57
C HIS A 20 -3.81 2.03 9.92
N GLU A 21 -4.88 2.82 9.85
CA GLU A 21 -4.88 4.27 10.08
C GLU A 21 -4.25 4.68 11.43
N HIS A 22 -4.51 3.89 12.48
CA HIS A 22 -3.97 4.16 13.83
C HIS A 22 -2.47 3.92 13.95
N ASN A 23 -1.86 3.21 12.99
CA ASN A 23 -0.45 2.83 12.99
C ASN A 23 0.33 3.42 11.80
N GLU A 24 -0.29 4.28 10.99
CA GLU A 24 0.30 4.81 9.75
C GLU A 24 1.59 5.63 9.98
N ARG A 25 1.72 6.28 11.14
CA ARG A 25 2.92 7.08 11.47
C ARG A 25 4.11 6.19 11.85
N ASP A 26 3.86 5.14 12.63
CA ASP A 26 4.91 4.26 13.16
C ASP A 26 5.27 3.16 12.16
N GLU A 27 4.29 2.47 11.56
CA GLU A 27 4.51 1.44 10.53
C GLU A 27 4.93 2.05 9.18
N GLY A 28 4.51 3.29 8.90
CA GLY A 28 4.95 4.01 7.70
C GLY A 28 6.47 4.03 7.59
N SER A 29 7.16 4.29 8.70
CA SER A 29 8.62 4.33 8.79
C SER A 29 9.28 3.00 8.39
N ARG A 30 8.67 1.85 8.74
CA ARG A 30 9.16 0.52 8.36
C ARG A 30 9.07 0.30 6.85
N PHE A 31 7.95 0.69 6.23
CA PHE A 31 7.79 0.58 4.77
C PHE A 31 8.72 1.53 4.03
N ILE A 32 8.90 2.76 4.51
CA ILE A 32 9.86 3.70 3.93
C ILE A 32 11.28 3.14 3.99
N THR A 33 11.67 2.54 5.12
CA THR A 33 13.01 1.95 5.26
C THR A 33 13.26 0.85 4.22
N ARG A 34 12.26 -0.01 3.98
CA ARG A 34 12.33 -1.05 2.95
C ARG A 34 12.41 -0.48 1.53
N LEU A 35 11.58 0.51 1.23
CA LEU A 35 11.60 1.21 -0.05
C LEU A 35 12.96 1.86 -0.33
N LEU A 36 13.57 2.49 0.70
CA LEU A 36 14.91 3.06 0.59
C LEU A 36 16.01 2.00 0.48
N ALA A 37 15.78 0.79 0.97
CA ALA A 37 16.66 -0.36 0.77
C ALA A 37 16.55 -0.98 -0.63
N GLY A 38 15.62 -0.50 -1.47
CA GLY A 38 15.41 -0.97 -2.84
C GLY A 38 14.32 -2.03 -3.00
N ASP A 39 13.55 -2.34 -1.94
CA ASP A 39 12.37 -3.20 -2.07
C ASP A 39 11.23 -2.46 -2.79
N ASP A 40 10.45 -3.18 -3.58
CA ASP A 40 9.18 -2.69 -4.12
C ASP A 40 8.01 -3.02 -3.18
N ILE A 41 7.08 -2.07 -3.01
CA ILE A 41 5.87 -2.25 -2.20
C ILE A 41 4.64 -1.80 -2.99
N ALA A 42 3.60 -2.63 -2.99
CA ALA A 42 2.29 -2.29 -3.51
C ALA A 42 1.31 -1.98 -2.36
N LEU A 43 0.65 -0.83 -2.42
CA LEU A 43 -0.45 -0.46 -1.54
C LEU A 43 -1.77 -0.86 -2.20
N ILE A 44 -2.60 -1.62 -1.49
CA ILE A 44 -3.93 -2.05 -1.94
C ILE A 44 -4.97 -1.76 -0.87
N SER A 45 -6.22 -1.57 -1.29
CA SER A 45 -7.39 -1.51 -0.42
C SER A 45 -8.24 -2.78 -0.54
N ASP A 46 -9.31 -2.88 0.25
CA ASP A 46 -10.25 -4.01 0.14
C ASP A 46 -11.01 -3.99 -1.20
N ALA A 47 -11.22 -2.81 -1.79
CA ALA A 47 -11.81 -2.64 -3.12
C ALA A 47 -11.50 -1.28 -3.74
N GLY A 48 -11.46 -1.23 -5.08
CA GLY A 48 -11.36 0.01 -5.84
C GLY A 48 -9.95 0.61 -5.89
N THR A 49 -9.88 1.94 -5.92
CA THR A 49 -8.62 2.70 -5.96
C THR A 49 -8.22 3.07 -4.53
N PRO A 50 -7.04 2.64 -4.05
CA PRO A 50 -6.56 3.02 -2.72
C PRO A 50 -6.52 4.54 -2.55
N LEU A 51 -6.64 5.02 -1.30
CA LEU A 51 -6.58 6.45 -0.91
C LEU A 51 -7.84 7.29 -1.18
N ILE A 52 -8.93 6.71 -1.71
CA ILE A 52 -10.22 7.43 -1.85
C ILE A 52 -11.01 7.38 -0.55
N SER A 53 -11.11 6.22 0.08
CA SER A 53 -11.79 6.02 1.38
C SER A 53 -11.05 5.06 2.29
N ASP A 54 -9.80 4.75 1.93
CA ASP A 54 -8.95 3.77 2.58
C ASP A 54 -7.71 4.44 3.19
N PRO A 55 -7.12 3.85 4.24
CA PRO A 55 -5.83 4.28 4.78
C PRO A 55 -4.70 4.23 3.75
N GLY A 56 -3.61 4.96 4.04
CA GLY A 56 -2.36 4.95 3.25
C GLY A 56 -1.88 6.33 2.82
N TYR A 57 -2.65 7.39 3.08
CA TYR A 57 -2.27 8.76 2.69
C TYR A 57 -0.95 9.18 3.33
N HIS A 58 -0.75 8.89 4.61
CA HIS A 58 0.51 9.25 5.29
C HIS A 58 1.71 8.49 4.72
N LEU A 59 1.54 7.20 4.39
CA LEU A 59 2.58 6.38 3.77
C LEU A 59 3.02 6.97 2.42
N VAL A 60 2.07 7.30 1.54
CA VAL A 60 2.38 7.91 0.24
C VAL A 60 3.06 9.26 0.40
N ARG A 61 2.59 10.09 1.35
CA ARG A 61 3.20 11.39 1.64
C ARG A 61 4.64 11.23 2.13
N GLN A 62 4.89 10.28 3.04
CA GLN A 62 6.24 9.99 3.54
C GLN A 62 7.16 9.44 2.44
N ALA A 63 6.66 8.54 1.58
CA ALA A 63 7.42 8.00 0.46
C ALA A 63 7.87 9.11 -0.49
N ARG A 64 6.94 10.00 -0.87
CA ARG A 64 7.27 11.17 -1.71
C ARG A 64 8.26 12.11 -1.04
N ALA A 65 8.11 12.36 0.26
CA ALA A 65 9.04 13.20 1.02
C ALA A 65 10.45 12.59 1.10
N ALA A 66 10.56 11.27 1.12
CA ALA A 66 11.81 10.52 1.10
C ALA A 66 12.41 10.36 -0.31
N GLY A 67 11.79 10.94 -1.35
CA GLY A 67 12.24 10.82 -2.74
C GLY A 67 11.96 9.48 -3.39
N VAL A 68 11.13 8.63 -2.77
CA VAL A 68 10.72 7.34 -3.35
C VAL A 68 9.68 7.60 -4.44
N PRO A 69 9.83 7.01 -5.64
CA PRO A 69 8.84 7.13 -6.70
C PRO A 69 7.53 6.44 -6.30
N VAL A 70 6.41 7.15 -6.50
CA VAL A 70 5.06 6.60 -6.33
C VAL A 70 4.41 6.50 -7.69
N VAL A 71 4.10 5.27 -8.11
CA VAL A 71 3.54 4.96 -9.43
C VAL A 71 2.07 4.55 -9.28
N PRO A 72 1.10 5.41 -9.62
CA PRO A 72 -0.31 5.03 -9.55
C PRO A 72 -0.66 4.06 -10.69
N VAL A 73 -1.42 3.01 -10.38
CA VAL A 73 -1.94 2.04 -11.35
C VAL A 73 -3.44 2.33 -11.58
N PRO A 74 -3.87 2.69 -12.80
CA PRO A 74 -5.29 2.90 -13.10
C PRO A 74 -6.12 1.64 -12.83
N GLY A 75 -7.32 1.80 -12.29
CA GLY A 75 -8.17 0.67 -11.90
C GLY A 75 -9.61 1.07 -11.63
N ALA A 76 -10.38 0.14 -11.08
CA ALA A 76 -11.79 0.35 -10.75
C ALA A 76 -11.97 1.46 -9.71
N CYS A 77 -12.93 2.34 -9.95
CA CYS A 77 -13.41 3.34 -9.01
C CYS A 77 -14.94 3.27 -9.01
N ALA A 78 -15.55 3.35 -7.82
CA ALA A 78 -17.01 3.31 -7.68
C ALA A 78 -17.66 4.71 -7.82
N LEU A 79 -16.85 5.76 -7.92
CA LEU A 79 -17.25 7.16 -8.11
C LEU A 79 -17.23 7.56 -9.58
#